data_AF-A0A849SP13-F1
#
_entry.id   AF-A0A849SP13-F1
#
_cell.length_a   1.000
_cell.length_b   1.000
_cell.length_c   1.000
_cell.angle_alpha   90.00
_cell.angle_beta   90.00
_cell.angle_gamma   90.00
#
_symmetry.space_group_name_H-M   'P 1'
#
loop_
_entity.id
_entity.type
_entity.pdbx_description
1 polymer ?
#
loop_
_entity_poly.entity_id
_entity_poly.type
_entity_poly.pdbx_seq_one_letter_code
_entity_poly.pdbx_strand_id
1 'polypeptide(L)'
;GALMGIAVLIRPNAVLLLPGFAVAAAIQLAGARRAWLGPVLIAAAAFVVVLTPWTLRNHHVHGRWFFVASGGGRALWLGNNERTTGRAGSIMLPDSAFSVRLAREPDELAMDRGFRDEALAWMREHPGRAVALYFVRLGSLFALYPETYTRAPFLEHTARLAQGTLTVVVFVGALLGLMALSGSPIRAPILGAIVGFALVNAMFFCVLRYRMPFEPLLLWLAGHGWASRLWRPPSIGS
;
A
#
# COMPACT_ATOMS: atom_id res chain seq x y z
N GLY A 1 5.76 15.63 -5.63
CA GLY A 1 6.04 15.17 -7.00
C GLY A 1 7.18 14.17 -7.04
N ALA A 2 8.42 14.66 -7.09
CA ALA A 2 9.61 13.81 -7.27
C ALA A 2 9.75 12.67 -6.25
N LEU A 3 9.63 12.94 -4.94
CA LEU A 3 9.70 11.91 -3.89
C LEU A 3 8.64 10.82 -4.06
N MET A 4 7.43 11.20 -4.46
CA MET A 4 6.36 10.25 -4.75
C MET A 4 6.69 9.42 -5.99
N GLY A 5 7.33 10.03 -7.00
CA GLY A 5 7.80 9.33 -8.18
C GLY A 5 8.85 8.27 -7.83
N ILE A 6 9.83 8.62 -7.01
CA ILE A 6 10.85 7.69 -6.51
C ILE A 6 10.20 6.57 -5.69
N ALA A 7 9.26 6.90 -4.79
CA ALA A 7 8.53 5.90 -4.00
C ALA A 7 7.78 4.90 -4.88
N VAL A 8 7.15 5.38 -5.97
CA VAL A 8 6.45 4.54 -6.95
C VAL A 8 7.42 3.68 -7.77
N LEU A 9 8.60 4.19 -8.13
CA LEU A 9 9.64 3.39 -8.79
C LEU A 9 10.17 2.25 -7.91
N ILE A 10 10.26 2.46 -6.60
CA ILE A 10 10.66 1.43 -5.63
C ILE A 10 9.50 0.45 -5.38
N ARG A 11 8.28 0.97 -5.24
CA ARG A 11 7.06 0.21 -4.97
C ARG A 11 5.86 0.80 -5.71
N PRO A 12 5.41 0.18 -6.82
CA PRO A 12 4.33 0.71 -7.65
C PRO A 12 3.03 0.98 -6.89
N ASN A 13 2.71 0.16 -5.88
CA ASN A 13 1.52 0.32 -5.06
C ASN A 13 1.51 1.60 -4.19
N ALA A 14 2.66 2.26 -4.01
CA ALA A 14 2.70 3.58 -3.35
C ALA A 14 1.78 4.59 -4.06
N VAL A 15 1.57 4.45 -5.37
CA VAL A 15 0.73 5.36 -6.19
C VAL A 15 -0.68 5.53 -5.61
N LEU A 16 -1.19 4.54 -4.87
CA LEU A 16 -2.50 4.56 -4.22
C LEU A 16 -2.64 5.66 -3.15
N LEU A 17 -1.52 6.19 -2.63
CA LEU A 17 -1.52 7.31 -1.67
C LEU A 17 -1.66 8.67 -2.36
N LEU A 18 -1.36 8.75 -3.66
CA LEU A 18 -1.28 10.00 -4.41
C LEU A 18 -2.59 10.78 -4.43
N PRO A 19 -3.78 10.18 -4.67
CA PRO A 19 -5.04 10.93 -4.68
C PRO A 19 -5.31 11.62 -3.35
N GLY A 20 -5.10 10.93 -2.22
CA GLY A 20 -5.29 11.51 -0.90
C GLY A 20 -4.32 12.65 -0.61
N PHE A 21 -3.03 12.50 -0.96
CA PHE A 21 -2.06 13.58 -0.80
C PHE A 21 -2.36 14.79 -1.70
N ALA A 22 -2.79 14.55 -2.94
CA ALA A 22 -3.17 15.62 -3.86
C ALA A 22 -4.37 16.43 -3.33
N VAL A 23 -5.42 15.73 -2.88
CA VAL A 23 -6.60 16.38 -2.28
C VAL A 23 -6.25 17.11 -0.99
N ALA A 24 -5.46 16.51 -0.10
CA ALA A 24 -5.01 17.17 1.14
C ALA A 24 -4.18 18.43 0.87
N ALA A 25 -3.31 18.41 -0.15
CA ALA A 25 -2.53 19.57 -0.55
C ALA A 25 -3.40 20.67 -1.16
N ALA A 26 -4.34 20.31 -2.05
CA ALA A 26 -5.27 21.25 -2.66
C ALA A 26 -6.14 21.95 -1.61
N ILE A 27 -6.70 21.20 -0.66
CA ILE A 27 -7.51 21.73 0.46
C ILE A 27 -6.69 22.72 1.30
N GLN A 28 -5.46 22.39 1.67
CA GLN A 28 -4.61 23.28 2.48
C GLN A 28 -4.24 24.57 1.75
N LEU A 29 -3.86 24.47 0.47
CA LEU A 29 -3.49 25.63 -0.34
C LEU A 29 -4.70 26.54 -0.62
N ALA A 30 -5.86 25.95 -0.92
CA ALA A 30 -7.11 26.68 -1.12
C ALA A 30 -7.58 27.36 0.18
N GLY A 31 -7.53 26.67 1.32
CA GLY A 31 -7.88 27.24 2.62
C GLY A 31 -6.98 28.41 3.04
N ALA A 32 -5.71 28.39 2.63
CA ALA A 32 -4.76 29.49 2.82
C ALA A 32 -4.93 30.65 1.82
N ARG A 33 -5.96 30.63 0.96
CA ARG A 33 -6.18 31.56 -0.17
C ARG A 33 -4.97 31.69 -1.10
N ARG A 34 -4.14 30.64 -1.20
CA ARG A 34 -2.98 30.61 -2.08
C ARG A 34 -3.35 30.02 -3.44
N ALA A 35 -2.63 30.41 -4.49
CA ALA A 35 -2.70 29.73 -5.77
C ALA A 35 -2.29 28.26 -5.60
N TRP A 36 -3.25 27.35 -5.73
CA TRP A 36 -3.05 25.92 -5.49
C TRP A 36 -2.72 25.15 -6.76
N LEU A 37 -3.21 25.63 -7.91
CA LEU A 37 -3.05 24.94 -9.19
C LEU A 37 -1.58 24.87 -9.64
N GLY A 38 -0.83 25.97 -9.51
CA GLY A 38 0.60 26.01 -9.87
C GLY A 38 1.44 24.96 -9.13
N PRO A 39 1.45 24.94 -7.79
CA PRO A 39 2.13 23.91 -7.00
C PRO A 39 1.69 22.47 -7.32
N VAL A 40 0.39 22.25 -7.54
CA VAL A 40 -0.15 20.93 -7.92
C VAL A 40 0.38 20.49 -9.28
N LEU A 41 0.39 21.38 -10.28
CA LEU A 41 0.92 21.10 -11.61
C LEU A 41 2.44 20.85 -11.58
N ILE A 42 3.19 21.64 -10.80
CA ILE A 42 4.64 21.41 -10.60
C ILE A 42 4.88 20.06 -9.94
N ALA A 43 4.09 19.69 -8.93
CA ALA A 43 4.19 18.40 -8.27
C ALA A 43 3.85 17.24 -9.23
N ALA A 44 2.84 17.40 -10.09
CA ALA A 44 2.47 16.42 -11.11
C ALA A 44 3.56 16.29 -12.18
N ALA A 45 4.08 17.41 -12.69
CA ALA A 45 5.19 17.42 -13.65
C ALA A 45 6.44 16.74 -13.07
N ALA A 46 6.82 17.07 -11.83
CA ALA A 46 7.95 16.42 -11.16
C ALA A 46 7.73 14.92 -10.93
N PHE A 47 6.48 14.47 -10.70
CA PHE A 47 6.16 13.05 -10.63
C PHE A 47 6.37 12.36 -11.99
N VAL A 48 5.80 12.94 -13.06
CA VAL A 48 5.94 12.40 -14.43
C VAL A 48 7.41 12.34 -14.84
N VAL A 49 8.17 13.42 -14.68
CA VAL A 49 9.60 13.50 -15.05
C VAL A 49 10.41 12.39 -14.37
N VAL A 50 10.11 12.05 -13.11
CA VAL A 50 10.79 10.96 -12.41
C VAL A 50 10.42 9.58 -12.97
N LEU A 51 9.15 9.36 -13.35
CA LEU A 51 8.70 8.08 -13.91
C LEU A 51 9.13 7.87 -15.36
N THR A 52 9.29 8.94 -16.14
CA THR A 52 9.50 8.89 -17.58
C THR A 52 10.73 8.04 -17.99
N PRO A 53 11.94 8.20 -17.40
CA PRO A 53 13.11 7.44 -17.84
C PRO A 53 12.92 5.93 -17.72
N TRP A 54 12.36 5.48 -16.60
CA TRP A 54 12.10 4.06 -16.37
C TRP A 54 10.99 3.53 -17.28
N THR A 55 9.92 4.29 -17.47
CA THR A 55 8.80 3.90 -18.34
C THR A 55 9.24 3.80 -19.80
N LEU A 56 10.08 4.74 -20.28
CA LEU A 56 10.68 4.69 -21.61
C LEU A 56 11.62 3.49 -21.76
N ARG A 57 12.47 3.22 -20.77
CA ARG A 57 13.33 2.03 -20.75
C ARG A 57 12.51 0.75 -20.85
N ASN A 58 11.42 0.64 -20.08
CA ASN A 58 10.54 -0.53 -20.12
C ASN A 58 9.93 -0.73 -21.49
N HIS A 59 9.48 0.34 -22.15
CA HIS A 59 8.98 0.25 -23.51
C HIS A 59 10.06 -0.21 -24.50
N HIS A 60 11.27 0.36 -24.43
CA HIS A 60 12.36 -0.03 -25.33
C HIS A 60 12.79 -1.49 -25.15
N VAL A 61 12.77 -2.01 -23.92
CA VAL A 61 13.23 -3.38 -23.62
C VAL A 61 12.13 -4.42 -23.90
N HIS A 62 10.88 -4.13 -23.53
CA HIS A 62 9.78 -5.10 -23.62
C HIS A 62 8.85 -4.88 -24.81
N GLY A 63 9.03 -3.80 -25.58
CA GLY A 63 8.17 -3.45 -26.73
C GLY A 63 6.72 -3.12 -26.35
N ARG A 64 6.43 -2.89 -25.07
CA ARG A 64 5.07 -2.69 -24.54
C ARG A 64 5.06 -1.62 -23.44
N TRP A 65 3.95 -0.89 -23.36
CA TRP A 65 3.71 0.08 -22.30
C TRP A 65 3.05 -0.58 -21.10
N PHE A 66 3.63 -0.40 -19.92
CA PHE A 66 3.04 -0.77 -18.63
C PHE A 66 3.51 0.18 -17.53
N PHE A 67 2.71 0.27 -16.47
CA PHE A 67 2.97 1.20 -15.37
C PHE A 67 4.05 0.66 -14.43
N VAL A 68 5.28 1.16 -14.58
CA VAL A 68 6.46 0.94 -13.72
C VAL A 68 6.94 -0.52 -13.61
N ALA A 69 6.09 -1.48 -13.28
CA ALA A 69 6.44 -2.89 -13.13
C ALA A 69 5.33 -3.81 -13.66
N SER A 70 5.74 -5.00 -14.11
CA SER A 70 4.87 -6.16 -14.37
C SER A 70 4.72 -7.01 -13.10
N GLY A 71 3.82 -7.99 -13.10
CA GLY A 71 3.63 -8.92 -11.98
C GLY A 71 2.40 -8.61 -11.12
N GLY A 72 1.64 -7.57 -11.47
CA GLY A 72 0.39 -7.23 -10.81
C GLY A 72 -0.68 -8.32 -11.00
N GLY A 73 -0.72 -8.95 -12.18
CA GLY A 73 -1.61 -10.08 -12.44
C GLY A 73 -1.25 -11.30 -11.59
N ARG A 74 0.04 -11.63 -11.49
CA ARG A 74 0.52 -12.69 -10.59
C ARG A 74 0.21 -12.39 -9.13
N ALA A 75 0.41 -11.15 -8.68
CA ALA A 75 0.07 -10.73 -7.32
C ALA A 75 -1.44 -10.82 -7.06
N LEU A 76 -2.28 -10.51 -8.05
CA LEU A 76 -3.73 -10.68 -7.97
C LEU A 76 -4.10 -12.16 -7.87
N TRP A 77 -3.52 -13.01 -8.71
CA TRP A 77 -3.75 -14.46 -8.69
C TRP A 77 -3.32 -15.11 -7.39
N LEU A 78 -2.15 -14.78 -6.84
CA LEU A 78 -1.71 -15.26 -5.52
C LEU A 78 -2.73 -14.92 -4.41
N GLY A 79 -3.43 -13.79 -4.57
CA GLY A 79 -4.54 -13.40 -3.71
C GLY A 79 -5.91 -13.98 -4.10
N ASN A 80 -6.10 -14.59 -5.25
CA ASN A 80 -7.45 -14.95 -5.72
C ASN A 80 -7.38 -16.24 -6.52
N ASN A 81 -7.29 -17.36 -5.80
CA ASN A 81 -7.33 -18.70 -6.38
C ASN A 81 -7.83 -19.72 -5.34
N GLU A 82 -8.19 -20.91 -5.81
CA GLU A 82 -8.73 -22.00 -4.98
C GLU A 82 -7.87 -22.40 -3.77
N ARG A 83 -6.55 -22.19 -3.85
CA ARG A 83 -5.58 -22.63 -2.84
C ARG A 83 -5.22 -21.51 -1.86
N THR A 84 -5.66 -20.27 -2.11
CA THR A 84 -5.30 -19.13 -1.27
C THR A 84 -6.07 -19.15 0.06
N THR A 85 -5.34 -18.97 1.16
CA THR A 85 -5.90 -18.89 2.51
C THR A 85 -5.87 -17.46 3.08
N GLY A 86 -5.25 -16.52 2.36
CA GLY A 86 -5.11 -15.14 2.79
C GLY A 86 -4.00 -14.88 3.83
N ARG A 87 -3.31 -15.92 4.33
CA ARG A 87 -2.23 -15.79 5.32
C ARG A 87 -0.83 -15.77 4.66
N ALA A 88 0.09 -15.03 5.29
CA ALA A 88 1.52 -15.13 4.99
C ALA A 88 1.98 -16.58 5.26
N GLY A 89 2.80 -17.18 4.41
CA GLY A 89 3.20 -18.59 4.60
C GLY A 89 2.95 -19.51 3.40
N SER A 90 2.11 -19.10 2.46
CA SER A 90 1.71 -19.94 1.33
C SER A 90 2.52 -19.60 0.06
N ILE A 91 3.62 -20.32 -0.19
CA ILE A 91 4.21 -20.31 -1.55
C ILE A 91 3.23 -21.05 -2.44
N MET A 92 2.44 -20.30 -3.19
CA MET A 92 1.43 -20.86 -4.09
C MET A 92 2.02 -20.94 -5.49
N LEU A 93 2.29 -22.17 -5.91
CA LEU A 93 2.66 -22.49 -7.27
C LEU A 93 1.38 -22.76 -8.08
N PRO A 94 1.34 -22.35 -9.36
CA PRO A 94 0.28 -22.78 -10.26
C PRO A 94 0.18 -24.30 -10.27
N ASP A 95 -1.01 -24.85 -10.52
CA ASP A 95 -1.10 -26.28 -10.79
C ASP A 95 -0.34 -26.65 -12.08
N SER A 96 -0.20 -27.95 -12.35
CA SER A 96 0.56 -28.44 -13.51
C SER A 96 -0.04 -27.97 -14.84
N ALA A 97 -1.37 -27.96 -14.97
CA ALA A 97 -2.05 -27.55 -16.19
C ALA A 97 -1.87 -26.05 -16.45
N PHE A 98 -2.04 -25.22 -15.42
CA PHE A 98 -1.84 -23.78 -15.50
C PHE A 98 -0.37 -23.43 -15.74
N SER A 99 0.57 -24.15 -15.10
CA SER A 99 2.00 -23.99 -15.35
C SER A 99 2.37 -24.25 -16.81
N VAL A 100 1.83 -25.33 -17.41
CA VAL A 100 2.04 -25.65 -18.82
C VAL A 100 1.44 -24.58 -19.73
N ARG A 101 0.26 -24.06 -19.39
CA ARG A 101 -0.37 -22.95 -20.13
C ARG A 101 0.50 -21.69 -20.09
N LEU A 102 0.96 -21.29 -18.91
CA LEU A 102 1.83 -20.13 -18.74
C LEU A 102 3.18 -20.29 -19.43
N ALA A 103 3.74 -21.51 -19.47
CA ALA A 103 5.00 -21.78 -20.14
C ALA A 103 4.94 -21.65 -21.67
N ARG A 104 3.73 -21.61 -22.25
CA ARG A 104 3.51 -21.37 -23.69
C ARG A 104 3.36 -19.89 -24.03
N GLU A 105 3.23 -19.03 -23.03
CA GLU A 105 3.11 -17.59 -23.25
C GLU A 105 4.42 -17.04 -23.81
N PRO A 106 4.36 -16.11 -24.78
CA PRO A 106 5.53 -15.66 -25.53
C PRO A 106 6.46 -14.73 -24.74
N ASP A 107 5.94 -14.07 -23.69
CA ASP A 107 6.67 -13.11 -22.88
C ASP A 107 6.12 -13.01 -21.45
N GLU A 108 6.90 -12.42 -20.53
CA GLU A 108 6.52 -12.24 -19.12
C GLU A 108 5.24 -11.42 -18.93
N LEU A 109 4.93 -10.51 -19.87
CA LEU A 109 3.74 -9.66 -19.79
C LEU A 109 2.48 -10.45 -20.17
N ALA A 110 2.59 -11.36 -21.13
CA ALA A 110 1.55 -12.31 -21.51
C ALA A 110 1.31 -13.32 -20.38
N MET A 111 2.38 -13.82 -19.74
CA MET A 111 2.26 -14.61 -18.51
C MET A 111 1.52 -13.85 -17.40
N ASP A 112 1.86 -12.58 -17.14
CA ASP A 112 1.19 -11.77 -16.11
C ASP A 112 -0.29 -11.54 -16.43
N ARG A 113 -0.65 -11.37 -17.72
CA ARG A 113 -2.05 -11.32 -18.16
C ARG A 113 -2.77 -12.63 -17.92
N GLY A 114 -2.15 -13.77 -18.23
CA GLY A 114 -2.71 -15.09 -17.94
C GLY A 114 -3.01 -15.29 -16.46
N PHE A 115 -2.13 -14.81 -15.57
CA PHE A 115 -2.41 -14.77 -14.12
C PHE A 115 -3.60 -13.87 -13.77
N ARG A 116 -3.64 -12.66 -14.32
CA ARG A 116 -4.74 -11.72 -14.07
C ARG A 116 -6.08 -12.33 -14.50
N ASP A 117 -6.15 -12.91 -15.68
CA ASP A 117 -7.40 -13.40 -16.25
C ASP A 117 -7.93 -14.61 -15.46
N GLU A 118 -7.04 -15.52 -15.05
CA GLU A 118 -7.36 -16.62 -14.13
C GLU A 118 -7.90 -16.11 -12.79
N ALA A 119 -7.22 -15.11 -12.20
CA ALA A 119 -7.64 -14.51 -10.93
C ALA A 119 -9.03 -13.86 -11.04
N LEU A 120 -9.27 -13.13 -12.13
CA LEU A 120 -10.55 -12.48 -12.37
C LEU A 120 -11.67 -13.48 -12.66
N ALA A 121 -11.39 -14.58 -13.38
CA ALA A 121 -12.35 -15.66 -13.57
C ALA A 121 -12.75 -16.28 -12.21
N TRP A 122 -11.76 -16.64 -11.40
CA TRP A 122 -11.99 -17.18 -10.06
C TRP A 122 -12.79 -16.23 -9.16
N MET A 123 -12.47 -14.93 -9.18
CA MET A 123 -13.21 -13.91 -8.42
C MET A 123 -14.68 -13.80 -8.83
N ARG A 124 -14.98 -13.94 -10.13
CA ARG A 124 -16.35 -13.91 -10.64
C ARG A 124 -17.14 -15.16 -10.25
N GLU A 125 -16.47 -16.31 -10.23
CA GLU A 125 -17.07 -17.59 -9.81
C GLU A 125 -17.27 -17.66 -8.30
N HIS A 126 -16.40 -17.01 -7.51
CA HIS A 126 -16.39 -17.11 -6.04
C HIS A 126 -16.38 -15.74 -5.32
N PRO A 127 -17.35 -14.84 -5.57
CA PRO A 127 -17.31 -13.47 -5.06
C PRO A 127 -17.33 -13.39 -3.53
N GLY A 128 -18.13 -14.23 -2.86
CA GLY A 128 -18.19 -14.26 -1.39
C GLY A 128 -16.88 -14.69 -0.75
N ARG A 129 -16.19 -15.68 -1.35
CA ARG A 129 -14.89 -16.16 -0.87
C ARG A 129 -13.80 -15.11 -1.13
N ALA A 130 -13.83 -14.44 -2.28
CA ALA A 130 -12.92 -13.32 -2.57
C ALA A 130 -13.03 -12.22 -1.51
N VAL A 131 -14.26 -11.78 -1.19
CA VAL A 131 -14.51 -10.78 -0.15
C VAL A 131 -14.03 -11.25 1.24
N ALA A 132 -14.29 -12.51 1.60
CA ALA A 132 -13.81 -13.08 2.86
C ALA A 132 -12.27 -13.04 2.96
N LEU A 133 -11.56 -13.35 1.87
CA LEU A 133 -10.10 -13.26 1.81
C LEU A 133 -9.59 -11.82 1.96
N TYR A 134 -10.33 -10.83 1.47
CA TYR A 134 -9.95 -9.42 1.62
C TYR A 134 -9.97 -9.01 3.10
N PHE A 135 -10.97 -9.45 3.87
CA PHE A 135 -11.00 -9.21 5.32
C PHE A 135 -9.83 -9.89 6.05
N VAL A 136 -9.50 -11.13 5.70
CA VAL A 136 -8.34 -11.84 6.27
C VAL A 136 -7.03 -11.07 5.97
N ARG A 137 -6.89 -10.51 4.77
CA ARG A 137 -5.71 -9.74 4.37
C ARG A 137 -5.64 -8.37 5.00
N LEU A 138 -6.77 -7.70 5.20
CA LEU A 138 -6.81 -6.47 5.99
C LEU A 138 -6.28 -6.75 7.41
N GLY A 139 -6.72 -7.85 8.03
CA GLY A 139 -6.15 -8.29 9.31
C GLY A 139 -4.64 -8.54 9.24
N SER A 140 -4.16 -9.13 8.15
CA SER A 140 -2.73 -9.39 7.94
C SER A 140 -1.91 -8.11 7.66
N LEU A 141 -2.49 -7.12 7.00
CA LEU A 141 -1.86 -5.83 6.72
C LEU A 141 -1.66 -5.01 8.00
N PHE A 142 -2.62 -5.11 8.93
CA PHE A 142 -2.58 -4.45 10.24
C PHE A 142 -2.14 -5.40 11.37
N ALA A 143 -1.46 -6.51 11.05
CA ALA A 143 -0.93 -7.41 12.06
C ALA A 143 0.14 -6.71 12.93
N LEU A 144 0.24 -7.10 14.20
CA LEU A 144 1.13 -6.45 15.17
C LEU A 144 2.60 -6.88 15.00
N TYR A 145 2.85 -8.04 14.45
CA TYR A 145 4.17 -8.61 14.21
C TYR A 145 4.17 -9.46 12.94
N PRO A 146 5.31 -9.59 12.24
CA PRO A 146 5.39 -10.40 11.04
C PRO A 146 5.33 -11.89 11.40
N GLU A 147 4.48 -12.64 10.69
CA GLU A 147 4.63 -14.10 10.63
C GLU A 147 5.75 -14.42 9.64
N THR A 148 6.93 -14.76 10.17
CA THR A 148 8.10 -15.16 9.37
C THR A 148 8.05 -16.64 9.03
N TYR A 149 8.44 -16.99 7.79
CA TYR A 149 8.61 -18.38 7.37
C TYR A 149 9.75 -19.08 8.13
N THR A 150 10.83 -18.35 8.43
CA THR A 150 11.97 -18.86 9.20
C THR A 150 11.68 -18.75 10.69
N ARG A 151 11.32 -19.87 11.32
CA ARG A 151 11.09 -19.97 12.76
C ARG A 151 12.43 -20.14 13.48
N ALA A 152 12.96 -19.08 14.08
CA ALA A 152 14.15 -19.11 14.94
C ALA A 152 13.68 -18.99 16.41
N PRO A 153 13.56 -20.09 17.18
CA PRO A 153 12.71 -20.16 18.37
C PRO A 153 13.06 -19.19 19.51
N PHE A 154 14.35 -18.88 19.72
CA PHE A 154 14.80 -18.20 20.94
C PHE A 154 14.80 -16.66 20.85
N LEU A 155 14.97 -16.07 19.66
CA LEU A 155 14.83 -14.62 19.46
C LEU A 155 13.37 -14.21 19.17
N GLU A 156 12.46 -15.18 19.02
CA GLU A 156 11.14 -14.95 18.45
C GLU A 156 10.14 -14.34 19.43
N HIS A 157 10.11 -14.77 20.69
CA HIS A 157 9.12 -14.27 21.65
C HIS A 157 9.37 -12.81 22.07
N THR A 158 10.60 -12.47 22.44
CA THR A 158 10.95 -11.10 22.84
C THR A 158 10.89 -10.13 21.67
N ALA A 159 11.33 -10.55 20.48
CA ALA A 159 11.20 -9.73 19.27
C ALA A 159 9.73 -9.52 18.89
N ARG A 160 8.88 -10.56 18.96
CA ARG A 160 7.44 -10.41 18.68
C ARG A 160 6.76 -9.51 19.71
N LEU A 161 7.08 -9.64 21.00
CA LEU A 161 6.54 -8.77 22.05
C LEU A 161 6.98 -7.32 21.85
N ALA A 162 8.28 -7.09 21.60
CA ALA A 162 8.79 -5.75 21.34
C ALA A 162 8.16 -5.13 20.08
N GLN A 163 8.14 -5.85 18.96
CA GLN A 163 7.52 -5.40 17.70
C GLN A 163 6.01 -5.18 17.83
N GLY A 164 5.32 -6.08 18.53
CA GLY A 164 3.91 -5.96 18.81
C GLY A 164 3.61 -4.72 19.65
N THR A 165 4.40 -4.49 20.71
CA THR A 165 4.26 -3.32 21.58
C THR A 165 4.50 -2.03 20.83
N LEU A 166 5.58 -1.95 20.04
CA LEU A 166 5.88 -0.78 19.21
C LEU A 166 4.78 -0.52 18.18
N THR A 167 4.26 -1.57 17.53
CA THR A 167 3.16 -1.43 16.56
C THR A 167 1.88 -0.94 17.25
N VAL A 168 1.56 -1.42 18.45
CA VAL A 168 0.43 -0.90 19.25
C VAL A 168 0.63 0.57 19.59
N VAL A 169 1.82 1.00 20.02
CA VAL A 169 2.13 2.42 20.30
C VAL A 169 1.92 3.28 19.06
N VAL A 170 2.33 2.80 17.88
CA VAL A 170 2.11 3.50 16.60
C VAL A 170 0.62 3.56 16.27
N PHE A 171 -0.13 2.46 16.40
CA PHE A 171 -1.56 2.44 16.07
C PHE A 171 -2.39 3.30 17.03
N VAL A 172 -2.14 3.20 18.33
CA VAL A 172 -2.79 4.06 19.34
C VAL A 172 -2.47 5.52 19.07
N GLY A 173 -1.20 5.85 18.84
CA GLY A 173 -0.80 7.20 18.45
C GLY A 173 -1.52 7.67 17.19
N ALA A 174 -1.58 6.83 16.15
CA ALA A 174 -2.19 7.19 14.87
C ALA A 174 -3.71 7.43 15.01
N LEU A 175 -4.40 6.64 15.84
CA LEU A 175 -5.80 6.86 16.20
C LEU A 175 -5.97 8.19 16.94
N LEU A 176 -5.11 8.49 17.92
CA LEU A 176 -5.11 9.78 18.62
C LEU A 176 -4.85 10.94 17.65
N GLY A 177 -3.95 10.78 16.69
CA GLY A 177 -3.68 11.77 15.65
C GLY A 177 -4.88 12.02 14.75
N LEU A 178 -5.58 10.97 14.33
CA LEU A 178 -6.83 11.09 13.57
C LEU A 178 -7.94 11.79 14.38
N MET A 179 -8.00 11.55 15.70
CA MET A 179 -8.94 12.25 16.58
C MET A 179 -8.56 13.72 16.77
N ALA A 180 -7.27 14.03 16.90
CA ALA A 180 -6.77 15.40 16.99
C ALA A 180 -7.06 16.20 15.70
N LEU A 181 -7.09 15.52 14.55
CA LEU A 181 -7.47 16.11 13.27
C LEU A 181 -9.00 16.20 13.05
N SER A 182 -9.85 15.94 14.05
CA SER A 182 -11.30 15.84 13.87
C SER A 182 -11.99 17.08 13.29
N GLY A 183 -11.44 18.28 13.50
CA GLY A 183 -11.90 19.54 12.89
C GLY A 183 -11.10 19.99 11.66
N SER A 184 -10.09 19.21 11.25
CA SER A 184 -9.19 19.58 10.17
C SER A 184 -9.67 19.02 8.83
N PRO A 185 -9.75 19.85 7.76
CA PRO A 185 -10.24 19.39 6.46
C PRO A 185 -9.27 18.39 5.78
N ILE A 186 -8.04 18.24 6.30
CA ILE A 186 -7.05 17.26 5.82
C ILE A 186 -7.34 15.83 6.33
N ARG A 187 -8.18 15.66 7.36
CA ARG A 187 -8.49 14.35 7.93
C ARG A 187 -9.08 13.39 6.91
N ALA A 188 -10.10 13.84 6.17
CA ALA A 188 -10.80 13.03 5.18
C ALA A 188 -9.87 12.50 4.07
N PRO A 189 -9.03 13.32 3.40
CA PRO A 189 -8.14 12.80 2.37
C PRO A 189 -7.03 11.89 2.91
N ILE A 190 -6.53 12.11 4.13
CA ILE A 190 -5.58 11.19 4.77
C ILE A 190 -6.23 9.84 5.07
N LEU A 191 -7.42 9.86 5.65
CA LEU A 191 -8.16 8.63 5.93
C LEU A 191 -8.49 7.89 4.62
N GLY A 192 -8.92 8.63 3.59
CA GLY A 192 -9.14 8.12 2.24
C GLY A 192 -7.89 7.49 1.63
N ALA A 193 -6.70 8.07 1.83
CA ALA A 193 -5.44 7.48 1.38
C ALA A 193 -5.15 6.15 2.07
N ILE A 194 -5.30 6.09 3.40
CA ILE A 194 -5.03 4.89 4.20
C ILE A 194 -6.03 3.78 3.86
N VAL A 195 -7.33 4.10 3.88
CA VAL A 195 -8.41 3.15 3.59
C VAL A 195 -8.33 2.70 2.13
N GLY A 196 -8.15 3.62 1.19
CA GLY A 196 -8.00 3.30 -0.23
C GLY A 196 -6.79 2.41 -0.50
N PHE A 197 -5.63 2.72 0.10
CA PHE A 197 -4.45 1.86 0.02
C PHE A 197 -4.74 0.47 0.57
N ALA A 198 -5.34 0.38 1.76
CA ALA A 198 -5.62 -0.89 2.43
C ALA A 198 -6.61 -1.76 1.63
N LEU A 199 -7.70 -1.18 1.14
CA LEU A 199 -8.71 -1.88 0.35
C LEU A 199 -8.13 -2.41 -0.96
N VAL A 200 -7.39 -1.58 -1.69
CA VAL A 200 -6.79 -2.03 -2.95
C VAL A 200 -5.74 -3.11 -2.68
N ASN A 201 -4.86 -2.95 -1.69
CA ASN A 201 -3.87 -4.00 -1.37
C ASN A 201 -4.52 -5.29 -0.89
N ALA A 202 -5.67 -5.25 -0.21
CA ALA A 202 -6.41 -6.44 0.20
C ALA A 202 -6.91 -7.27 -0.99
N MET A 203 -7.15 -6.65 -2.15
CA MET A 203 -7.51 -7.37 -3.38
C MET A 203 -6.35 -8.21 -3.91
N PHE A 204 -5.10 -7.81 -3.67
CA PHE A 204 -3.90 -8.54 -4.09
C PHE A 204 -3.40 -9.44 -2.96
N PHE A 205 -2.40 -10.28 -3.26
CA PHE A 205 -1.62 -10.88 -2.20
C PHE A 205 -1.03 -9.78 -1.31
N CYS A 206 -1.24 -9.87 0.00
CA CYS A 206 -0.85 -8.84 0.95
C CYS A 206 -0.34 -9.46 2.25
N VAL A 207 0.86 -9.02 2.65
CA VAL A 207 1.49 -9.41 3.92
C VAL A 207 1.86 -8.15 4.69
N LEU A 208 2.18 -8.26 5.98
CA LEU A 208 2.56 -7.13 6.84
C LEU A 208 3.57 -6.17 6.17
N ARG A 209 4.56 -6.73 5.45
CA ARG A 209 5.60 -5.95 4.75
C ARG A 209 5.06 -5.02 3.66
N TYR A 210 3.81 -5.15 3.25
CA TYR A 210 3.17 -4.28 2.26
C TYR A 210 2.58 -3.02 2.89
N ARG A 211 2.64 -2.88 4.23
CA ARG A 211 2.34 -1.62 4.93
C ARG A 211 3.41 -0.54 4.72
N MET A 212 4.64 -0.93 4.38
CA MET A 212 5.79 -0.01 4.30
C MET A 212 5.55 1.27 3.49
N PRO A 213 4.82 1.28 2.34
CA PRO A 213 4.55 2.52 1.61
C PRO A 213 3.76 3.57 2.39
N PHE A 214 2.87 3.16 3.30
CA PHE A 214 2.05 4.09 4.10
C PHE A 214 2.43 4.13 5.58
N GLU A 215 3.42 3.33 6.00
CA GLU A 215 3.97 3.34 7.36
C GLU A 215 4.53 4.72 7.78
N PRO A 216 5.22 5.49 6.91
CA PRO A 216 5.60 6.88 7.24
C PRO A 216 4.41 7.77 7.60
N LEU A 217 3.26 7.58 6.95
CA LEU A 217 2.04 8.33 7.24
C LEU A 217 1.45 7.94 8.60
N LEU A 218 1.48 6.64 8.94
CA LEU A 218 1.09 6.16 10.27
C LEU A 218 2.00 6.71 11.36
N LEU A 219 3.32 6.73 11.13
CA LEU A 219 4.30 7.28 12.07
C LEU A 219 4.10 8.79 12.28
N TRP A 220 3.83 9.54 11.21
CA TRP A 220 3.50 10.96 11.31
C TRP A 220 2.22 11.19 12.12
N LEU A 221 1.14 10.44 11.83
CA LEU A 221 -0.10 10.49 12.62
C LEU A 221 0.15 10.13 14.09
N ALA A 222 0.99 9.13 14.34
CA ALA A 222 1.34 8.69 15.68
C ALA A 222 2.07 9.78 16.47
N GLY A 223 3.10 10.39 15.87
CA GLY A 223 3.81 11.52 16.47
C GLY A 223 2.88 12.69 16.76
N HIS A 224 2.00 13.05 15.82
CA HIS A 224 1.02 14.11 16.02
C HIS A 224 0.02 13.78 17.15
N GLY A 225 -0.48 12.55 17.21
CA GLY A 225 -1.41 12.10 18.23
C GLY A 225 -0.82 12.12 19.63
N TRP A 226 0.38 11.56 19.81
CA TRP A 226 1.07 11.58 21.10
C TRP A 226 1.42 13.00 21.54
N ALA A 227 1.90 13.85 20.62
CA ALA A 227 2.16 15.25 20.91
C ALA A 227 0.89 15.98 21.39
N SER A 228 -0.26 15.75 20.77
CA SER A 228 -1.52 16.40 21.17
C SER A 228 -1.99 16.06 22.59
N ARG A 229 -1.55 14.93 23.16
CA ARG A 229 -1.95 14.45 24.49
C ARG A 229 -0.90 14.71 25.56
N LEU A 230 0.36 14.54 25.22
CA LEU A 230 1.48 14.58 26.17
C LEU A 230 2.16 15.95 26.20
N TRP A 231 2.12 16.70 25.09
CA TRP A 231 2.75 18.01 24.99
C TRP A 231 1.72 19.12 25.21
N ARG A 232 1.75 19.74 26.39
CA ARG A 232 1.14 21.06 26.59
C ARG A 232 2.25 22.10 26.43
N PRO A 233 2.18 23.01 25.45
CA PRO A 233 3.17 24.08 25.36
C PRO A 233 3.15 24.88 26.68
N PRO A 234 4.31 25.30 27.18
CA PRO A 234 4.34 26.16 28.36
C PRO A 234 3.48 27.40 28.09
N SER A 235 2.56 27.70 29.00
CA SER A 235 1.83 28.96 28.99
C SER A 235 2.87 30.07 29.04
N ILE A 236 3.02 30.81 27.93
CA ILE A 236 3.77 32.06 27.95
C ILE A 236 3.01 32.94 28.93
N GLY A 237 3.59 33.13 30.12
CA GLY A 237 3.00 33.90 31.20
C GLY A 237 2.66 35.30 30.71
N SER A 238 1.45 35.72 31.06
CA SER A 238 0.99 37.11 31.10
C SER A 238 1.86 37.96 32.01
#